data_AF-A0A554K9P8-F1
#
_entry.id   AF-A0A554K9P8-F1
#
_cell.length_a   1.000
_cell.length_b   1.000
_cell.length_c   1.000
_cell.angle_alpha   90.00
_cell.angle_beta   90.00
_cell.angle_gamma   90.00
#
_symmetry.space_group_name_H-M   'P 1'
#
loop_
_entity.id
_entity.type
_entity.pdbx_description
1 polymer ?
#
loop_
_entity_poly.entity_id
_entity_poly.type
_entity_poly.pdbx_seq_one_letter_code
_entity_poly.pdbx_strand_id
1 'polypeptide(L)'
;MVAGMLLTSLPAPAFAVIYQPGETLNPGCAPTDQNCNVVTPVSVATSTPGLAAGSLIYLQAVTASSTSWLAIPIGTNNQMLTINASGTPAWSTFSVATTTINSVSGPAFTFNVGTTGTDFAIATSSSGLTFNLPNASATARGLVSTGTQTFAGDKTFSGSLTAATSTLASLSVTGNTTLGDASSDALTINGTAVSIPNNLNFDSNTLYIDAVNDRIGIGTSTPSAKLAVSGGFSVFGQVQTGTQTNPGLVSTGGTVLGTAVGGTDTVIQYNGSGT
;
A
#
# COMPACT_ATOMS: atom_id res chain seq x y z
N MET A 1 28.58 43.51 63.41
CA MET A 1 28.90 42.08 63.24
C MET A 1 29.49 41.94 61.84
N VAL A 2 30.82 41.84 61.73
CA VAL A 2 31.53 41.89 60.45
C VAL A 2 31.41 40.55 59.73
N ALA A 3 31.13 40.63 58.43
CA ALA A 3 30.97 39.54 57.48
C ALA A 3 32.29 38.82 57.18
N GLY A 4 32.20 37.57 56.74
CA GLY A 4 33.32 36.80 56.20
C GLY A 4 32.88 35.47 55.61
N MET A 5 32.16 35.51 54.49
CA MET A 5 31.96 34.34 53.62
C MET A 5 33.26 34.10 52.85
N LEU A 6 34.01 33.07 53.22
CA LEU A 6 35.23 32.67 52.51
C LEU A 6 34.91 31.51 51.57
N LEU A 7 34.85 31.78 50.26
CA LEU A 7 34.96 30.75 49.24
C LEU A 7 36.41 30.25 49.21
N THR A 8 36.64 28.99 49.58
CA THR A 8 37.79 28.18 49.14
C THR A 8 37.33 26.73 49.21
N SER A 9 37.36 25.89 48.19
CA SER A 9 38.20 25.84 47.00
C SER A 9 37.53 24.88 46.01
N LEU A 10 37.72 25.10 44.70
CA LEU A 10 37.48 24.04 43.72
C LEU A 10 38.47 22.90 44.01
N PRO A 11 38.04 21.62 44.02
CA PRO A 11 38.97 20.52 44.19
C PRO A 11 39.96 20.54 43.01
N ALA A 12 41.24 20.61 43.33
CA ALA A 12 42.33 20.56 42.37
C ALA A 12 42.26 19.24 41.56
N PRO A 13 42.68 19.23 40.28
CA PRO A 13 42.81 17.99 39.54
C PRO A 13 43.77 17.06 40.30
N ALA A 14 43.26 15.89 40.70
CA ALA A 14 44.06 14.89 41.37
C ALA A 14 45.05 14.30 40.35
N PHE A 15 46.31 14.70 40.44
CA PHE A 15 47.40 14.02 39.75
C PHE A 15 47.80 12.79 40.56
N ALA A 16 47.71 11.61 39.96
CA ALA A 16 48.30 10.41 40.55
C ALA A 16 49.82 10.44 40.29
N VAL A 17 50.61 10.75 41.33
CA VAL A 17 52.06 10.61 41.30
C VAL A 17 52.41 9.32 42.04
N ILE A 18 53.12 8.42 41.38
CA ILE A 18 53.59 7.16 41.96
C ILE A 18 54.87 7.45 42.73
N TYR A 19 54.79 7.47 44.06
CA TYR A 19 55.96 7.58 44.94
C TYR A 19 56.44 6.20 45.37
N GLN A 20 57.74 6.07 45.66
CA GLN A 20 58.23 4.86 46.33
C GLN A 20 57.74 4.83 47.79
N PRO A 21 57.55 3.63 48.38
CA PRO A 21 57.11 3.51 49.77
C PRO A 21 58.01 4.32 50.72
N GLY A 22 57.42 5.32 51.39
CA GLY A 22 58.11 6.16 52.39
C GLY A 22 58.59 7.53 51.90
N GLU A 23 58.36 7.90 50.64
CA GLU A 23 58.65 9.27 50.18
C GLU A 23 57.55 10.25 50.63
N THR A 24 57.97 11.46 51.00
CA THR A 24 57.11 12.58 51.40
C THR A 24 57.44 13.81 50.56
N LEU A 25 56.41 14.57 50.17
CA LEU A 25 56.55 15.85 49.46
C LEU A 25 57.10 16.97 50.34
N ASN A 26 57.20 16.76 51.65
CA ASN A 26 57.71 17.72 52.62
C ASN A 26 59.08 17.24 53.17
N PRO A 27 60.19 17.98 52.90
CA PRO A 27 61.54 17.59 53.31
C PRO A 27 61.78 17.60 54.83
N GLY A 28 60.82 18.09 55.64
CA GLY A 28 60.91 18.08 57.11
C GLY A 28 60.31 16.86 57.81
N CYS A 29 59.72 15.92 57.07
CA CYS A 29 58.95 14.82 57.66
C CYS A 29 59.72 13.49 57.61
N ALA A 30 59.82 12.81 58.75
CA ALA A 30 60.28 11.42 58.79
C ALA A 30 59.14 10.47 58.30
N PRO A 31 59.43 9.29 57.75
CA PRO A 31 58.43 8.38 57.14
C PRO A 31 57.28 7.93 58.06
N THR A 32 57.39 8.16 59.37
CA THR A 32 56.41 7.76 60.40
C THR A 32 55.69 8.93 61.07
N ASP A 33 55.93 10.17 60.61
CA ASP A 33 55.34 11.37 61.22
C ASP A 33 53.84 11.51 60.87
N GLN A 34 52.98 11.41 61.89
CA GLN A 34 51.51 11.39 61.72
C GLN A 34 50.94 12.73 61.23
N ASN A 35 51.69 13.83 61.35
CA ASN A 35 51.20 15.17 60.97
C ASN A 35 51.50 15.53 59.51
N CYS A 36 52.17 14.67 58.74
CA CYS A 36 52.68 14.99 57.40
C CYS A 36 51.87 14.42 56.23
N ASN A 37 50.64 13.92 56.45
CA ASN A 37 49.79 13.35 55.40
C ASN A 37 50.53 12.30 54.53
N VAL A 38 51.44 11.52 55.14
CA VAL A 38 52.06 10.37 54.48
C VAL A 38 50.97 9.34 54.27
N VAL A 39 50.38 9.33 53.08
CA VAL A 39 49.34 8.36 52.74
C VAL A 39 50.01 7.01 52.59
N THR A 40 49.50 6.00 53.30
CA THR A 40 50.01 4.64 53.18
C THR A 40 49.98 4.21 51.72
N PRO A 41 51.05 3.60 51.18
CA PRO A 41 51.03 3.09 49.83
C PRO A 41 49.84 2.14 49.66
N VAL A 42 49.17 2.21 48.50
CA VAL A 42 48.04 1.33 48.19
C VAL A 42 48.57 -0.09 48.08
N SER A 43 48.52 -0.82 49.19
CA SER A 43 48.88 -2.23 49.26
C SER A 43 47.61 -3.06 49.24
N VAL A 44 47.39 -3.77 48.15
CA VAL A 44 46.35 -4.81 48.06
C VAL A 44 46.86 -6.06 48.78
N ALA A 45 46.02 -6.68 49.61
CA ALA A 45 46.39 -7.92 50.31
C ALA A 45 46.76 -9.00 49.28
N THR A 46 48.02 -9.41 49.25
CA THR A 46 48.58 -10.40 48.30
C THR A 46 48.09 -11.82 48.55
N SER A 47 47.18 -12.02 49.50
CA SER A 47 46.56 -13.30 49.83
C SER A 47 45.30 -13.60 49.00
N THR A 48 44.91 -12.73 48.07
CA THR A 48 43.84 -13.04 47.11
C THR A 48 44.41 -13.83 45.93
N PRO A 49 44.03 -15.11 45.74
CA PRO A 49 44.43 -15.87 44.57
C PRO A 49 43.98 -15.15 43.29
N GLY A 50 44.87 -14.98 42.30
CA GLY A 50 44.50 -14.53 40.96
C GLY A 50 44.78 -13.06 40.61
N LEU A 51 45.62 -12.34 41.37
CA LEU A 51 46.13 -11.04 40.91
C LEU A 51 47.08 -11.22 39.71
N ALA A 52 46.74 -10.59 38.58
CA ALA A 52 47.50 -10.65 37.33
C ALA A 52 47.62 -9.26 36.72
N ALA A 53 48.47 -9.12 35.69
CA ALA A 53 48.53 -7.89 34.91
C ALA A 53 47.13 -7.56 34.35
N GLY A 54 46.65 -6.34 34.60
CA GLY A 54 45.32 -5.87 34.19
C GLY A 54 44.21 -6.02 35.24
N SER A 55 44.50 -6.51 36.44
CA SER A 55 43.58 -6.41 37.59
C SER A 55 43.24 -4.94 37.91
N LEU A 56 42.01 -4.68 38.35
CA LEU A 56 41.56 -3.35 38.77
C LEU A 56 41.56 -3.27 40.30
N ILE A 57 42.17 -2.22 40.84
CA ILE A 57 42.17 -1.93 42.29
C ILE A 57 41.01 -1.00 42.61
N TYR A 58 40.27 -1.30 43.68
CA TYR A 58 39.18 -0.45 44.16
C TYR A 58 39.21 -0.30 45.68
N LEU A 59 38.69 0.83 46.14
CA LEU A 59 38.54 1.15 47.55
C LEU A 59 37.29 0.46 48.09
N GLN A 60 37.46 -0.49 49.01
CA GLN A 60 36.34 -1.26 49.57
C GLN A 60 35.68 -0.52 50.74
N ALA A 61 36.47 0.08 51.63
CA ALA A 61 35.96 0.84 52.76
C ALA A 61 36.95 1.95 53.17
N VAL A 62 36.40 3.08 53.59
CA VAL A 62 37.13 4.15 54.27
C VAL A 62 36.51 4.31 55.65
N THR A 63 37.32 4.09 56.68
CA THR A 63 36.99 4.47 58.05
C THR A 63 37.86 5.66 58.44
N ALA A 64 37.53 6.34 59.55
CA ALA A 64 38.32 7.47 60.05
C ALA A 64 39.78 7.11 60.38
N SER A 65 40.14 5.82 60.39
CA SER A 65 41.45 5.32 60.83
C SER A 65 42.07 4.28 59.90
N SER A 66 41.39 3.88 58.81
CA SER A 66 41.90 2.86 57.88
C SER A 66 41.17 2.86 56.53
N THR A 67 41.94 2.69 55.45
CA THR A 67 41.45 2.45 54.09
C THR A 67 41.75 1.00 53.69
N SER A 68 40.74 0.25 53.28
CA SER A 68 40.93 -1.10 52.74
C SER A 68 40.82 -1.10 51.21
N TRP A 69 41.89 -1.57 50.57
CA TRP A 69 41.95 -1.73 49.12
C TRP A 69 41.80 -3.19 48.75
N LEU A 70 40.89 -3.48 47.82
CA LEU A 70 40.75 -4.77 47.20
C LEU A 70 41.09 -4.67 45.72
N ALA A 71 41.32 -5.82 45.10
CA ALA A 71 41.45 -5.91 43.66
C ALA A 71 40.45 -6.92 43.12
N ILE A 72 39.94 -6.61 41.93
CA ILE A 72 39.23 -7.55 41.09
C ILE A 72 40.20 -8.04 40.00
N PRO A 73 40.32 -9.36 39.77
CA PRO A 73 41.11 -9.90 38.67
C PRO A 73 40.73 -9.27 37.33
N ILE A 74 41.62 -9.32 36.34
CA ILE A 74 41.26 -8.94 34.97
C ILE A 74 40.03 -9.74 34.50
N GLY A 75 39.07 -9.07 33.88
CA GLY A 75 37.89 -9.73 33.32
C GLY A 75 38.24 -10.60 32.12
N THR A 76 37.31 -11.48 31.73
CA THR A 76 37.35 -12.21 30.47
C THR A 76 36.61 -11.47 29.37
N ASN A 77 36.71 -11.95 28.13
CA ASN A 77 35.89 -11.46 27.02
C ASN A 77 34.40 -11.46 27.39
N ASN A 78 33.67 -10.46 26.87
CA ASN A 78 32.22 -10.30 27.07
C ASN A 78 31.81 -10.09 28.53
N GLN A 79 32.66 -9.47 29.35
CA GLN A 79 32.28 -8.97 30.66
C GLN A 79 32.24 -7.43 30.67
N MET A 80 31.35 -6.86 31.48
CA MET A 80 31.31 -5.44 31.81
C MET A 80 31.48 -5.28 33.32
N LEU A 81 32.14 -4.19 33.73
CA LEU A 81 32.28 -3.85 35.13
C LEU A 81 30.95 -3.29 35.63
N THR A 82 30.36 -3.92 36.64
CA THR A 82 29.13 -3.47 37.29
C THR A 82 29.35 -3.31 38.80
N ILE A 83 28.38 -2.72 39.47
CA ILE A 83 28.33 -2.69 40.93
C ILE A 83 27.35 -3.79 41.38
N ASN A 84 27.82 -4.73 42.18
CA ASN A 84 26.98 -5.82 42.69
C ASN A 84 26.00 -5.32 43.77
N ALA A 85 25.11 -6.20 44.24
CA ALA A 85 24.14 -5.88 45.29
C ALA A 85 24.76 -5.39 46.61
N SER A 86 26.03 -5.68 46.84
CA SER A 86 26.81 -5.24 48.00
C SER A 86 27.54 -3.91 47.78
N GLY A 87 27.33 -3.22 46.65
CA GLY A 87 27.93 -1.92 46.37
C GLY A 87 29.39 -1.97 45.93
N THR A 88 29.91 -3.16 45.56
CA THR A 88 31.33 -3.33 45.16
C THR A 88 31.47 -3.63 43.66
N PRO A 89 32.57 -3.22 43.01
CA PRO A 89 32.84 -3.54 41.61
C PRO A 89 32.94 -5.06 41.40
N ALA A 90 32.24 -5.57 40.40
CA ALA A 90 32.24 -6.96 39.99
C ALA A 90 32.17 -7.08 38.46
N TRP A 91 32.81 -8.09 37.89
CA TRP A 91 32.59 -8.43 36.49
C TRP A 91 31.25 -9.15 36.37
N SER A 92 30.39 -8.67 35.48
CA SER A 92 29.18 -9.37 35.07
C SER A 92 29.26 -9.64 33.58
N THR A 93 28.57 -10.68 33.12
CA THR A 93 28.42 -10.94 31.68
C THR A 93 27.78 -9.74 31.00
N PHE A 94 28.43 -9.22 29.97
CA PHE A 94 27.88 -8.20 29.09
C PHE A 94 26.77 -8.84 28.25
N SER A 95 25.52 -8.47 28.53
CA SER A 95 24.37 -8.79 27.70
C SER A 95 23.91 -7.50 27.06
N VAL A 96 23.96 -7.40 25.73
CA VAL A 96 23.26 -6.33 25.02
C VAL A 96 21.79 -6.51 25.35
N ALA A 97 21.13 -5.50 25.90
CA ALA A 97 19.68 -5.48 25.93
C ALA A 97 19.20 -5.54 24.48
N THR A 98 18.93 -6.73 23.96
CA THR A 98 18.28 -6.87 22.67
C THR A 98 16.90 -6.28 22.86
N THR A 99 16.65 -5.10 22.28
CA THR A 99 15.28 -4.62 22.10
C THR A 99 14.59 -5.69 21.25
N THR A 100 13.81 -6.55 21.87
CA THR A 100 13.06 -7.56 21.16
C THR A 100 11.98 -6.84 20.37
N ILE A 101 11.91 -7.11 19.07
CA ILE A 101 10.70 -6.79 18.31
C ILE A 101 9.93 -8.10 18.23
N ASN A 102 8.81 -8.17 18.95
CA ASN A 102 7.96 -9.35 19.02
C ASN A 102 8.73 -10.63 19.44
N SER A 103 9.51 -10.54 20.53
CA SER A 103 10.27 -11.66 21.14
C SER A 103 11.43 -12.24 20.33
N VAL A 104 11.82 -11.60 19.22
CA VAL A 104 12.99 -11.99 18.42
C VAL A 104 14.25 -11.35 19.00
N SER A 105 15.30 -12.16 19.24
CA SER A 105 16.60 -11.71 19.78
C SER A 105 17.74 -12.41 19.06
N GLY A 106 18.74 -11.66 18.59
CA GLY A 106 19.90 -12.21 17.89
C GLY A 106 20.92 -11.13 17.51
N PRO A 107 22.18 -11.52 17.23
CA PRO A 107 23.26 -10.57 16.90
C PRO A 107 23.08 -9.90 15.53
N ALA A 108 22.28 -10.50 14.64
CA ALA A 108 21.80 -9.92 13.40
C ALA A 108 20.26 -10.07 13.37
N PHE A 109 19.55 -8.95 13.22
CA PHE A 109 18.09 -8.91 13.12
C PHE A 109 17.72 -8.61 11.67
N THR A 110 17.00 -9.52 11.01
CA THR A 110 16.68 -9.43 9.57
C THR A 110 15.21 -9.16 9.33
N PHE A 111 14.90 -8.28 8.38
CA PHE A 111 13.56 -8.15 7.83
C PHE A 111 13.49 -8.88 6.48
N ASN A 112 12.56 -9.81 6.37
CA ASN A 112 12.31 -10.61 5.18
C ASN A 112 10.92 -10.27 4.62
N VAL A 113 10.73 -10.54 3.33
CA VAL A 113 9.40 -10.55 2.70
C VAL A 113 9.06 -11.97 2.28
N GLY A 114 7.79 -12.33 2.38
CA GLY A 114 7.25 -13.61 1.94
C GLY A 114 5.88 -13.44 1.30
N THR A 115 5.38 -14.49 0.66
CA THR A 115 4.08 -14.48 -0.04
C THR A 115 3.13 -15.55 0.50
N THR A 116 3.41 -16.11 1.67
CA THR A 116 2.60 -17.18 2.27
C THR A 116 1.34 -16.62 2.95
N GLY A 117 0.36 -17.48 3.20
CA GLY A 117 -0.90 -17.11 3.85
C GLY A 117 -1.95 -16.52 2.88
N THR A 118 -3.08 -16.13 3.45
CA THR A 118 -4.24 -15.56 2.73
C THR A 118 -4.50 -14.10 3.14
N ASP A 119 -3.61 -13.52 3.93
CA ASP A 119 -3.74 -12.16 4.42
C ASP A 119 -2.35 -11.60 4.70
N PHE A 120 -2.26 -10.28 4.86
CA PHE A 120 -1.07 -9.67 5.43
C PHE A 120 -0.80 -10.23 6.82
N ALA A 121 0.38 -10.81 7.00
CA ALA A 121 0.81 -11.38 8.27
C ALA A 121 2.27 -11.06 8.55
N ILE A 122 2.62 -10.91 9.83
CA ILE A 122 4.01 -10.78 10.29
C ILE A 122 4.35 -12.06 11.03
N ALA A 123 5.31 -12.83 10.49
CA ALA A 123 5.84 -14.03 11.13
C ALA A 123 7.18 -13.74 11.80
N THR A 124 7.42 -14.35 12.96
CA THR A 124 8.68 -14.24 13.71
C THR A 124 9.55 -15.48 13.49
N SER A 125 10.86 -15.28 13.52
CA SER A 125 11.86 -16.35 13.60
C SER A 125 12.86 -16.01 14.71
N SER A 126 13.85 -16.88 14.98
CA SER A 126 14.85 -16.61 16.01
C SER A 126 15.71 -15.37 15.73
N SER A 127 15.86 -14.96 14.46
CA SER A 127 16.74 -13.85 14.05
C SER A 127 16.10 -12.85 13.06
N GLY A 128 14.76 -12.85 12.92
CA GLY A 128 14.11 -11.89 12.04
C GLY A 128 12.58 -11.91 12.03
N LEU A 129 12.01 -10.93 11.33
CA LEU A 129 10.59 -10.81 11.02
C LEU A 129 10.37 -10.97 9.52
N THR A 130 9.39 -11.78 9.13
CA THR A 130 8.94 -11.90 7.75
C THR A 130 7.58 -11.23 7.60
N PHE A 131 7.50 -10.23 6.72
CA PHE A 131 6.24 -9.68 6.25
C PHE A 131 5.72 -10.56 5.12
N ASN A 132 4.73 -11.38 5.43
CA ASN A 132 4.04 -12.18 4.44
C ASN A 132 2.92 -11.36 3.82
N LEU A 133 3.04 -11.08 2.53
CA LEU A 133 2.05 -10.38 1.73
C LEU A 133 1.78 -11.22 0.47
N PRO A 134 0.78 -12.12 0.47
CA PRO A 134 0.42 -12.90 -0.72
C PRO A 134 -0.04 -11.98 -1.86
N ASN A 135 -0.11 -12.47 -3.10
CA ASN A 135 -0.76 -11.73 -4.19
C ASN A 135 -2.27 -11.63 -3.96
N ALA A 136 -2.90 -10.56 -4.45
CA ALA A 136 -4.34 -10.39 -4.37
C ALA A 136 -5.07 -11.51 -5.14
N SER A 137 -6.06 -12.11 -4.49
CA SER A 137 -6.88 -13.16 -5.09
C SER A 137 -8.32 -13.05 -4.61
N ALA A 138 -9.18 -13.96 -5.07
CA ALA A 138 -10.55 -14.02 -4.60
C ALA A 138 -10.67 -14.23 -3.08
N THR A 139 -9.66 -14.84 -2.45
CA THR A 139 -9.65 -15.14 -1.00
C THR A 139 -8.51 -14.47 -0.25
N ALA A 140 -7.53 -13.90 -0.95
CA ALA A 140 -6.35 -13.29 -0.33
C ALA A 140 -6.38 -11.77 -0.39
N ARG A 141 -6.24 -11.11 0.77
CA ARG A 141 -5.94 -9.67 0.84
C ARG A 141 -4.44 -9.50 0.60
N GLY A 142 -4.08 -9.07 -0.61
CA GLY A 142 -2.71 -9.22 -1.09
C GLY A 142 -2.18 -8.09 -1.98
N LEU A 143 -0.91 -8.23 -2.36
CA LEU A 143 -0.17 -7.36 -3.25
C LEU A 143 -0.78 -7.35 -4.65
N VAL A 144 -0.81 -6.17 -5.29
CA VAL A 144 -1.09 -6.10 -6.73
C VAL A 144 0.17 -6.47 -7.50
N SER A 145 0.10 -7.54 -8.29
CA SER A 145 1.21 -8.04 -9.10
C SER A 145 0.95 -7.91 -10.60
N THR A 146 1.97 -8.21 -11.42
CA THR A 146 1.89 -8.24 -12.88
C THR A 146 1.26 -9.52 -13.43
N GLY A 147 0.97 -10.50 -12.57
CA GLY A 147 0.24 -11.70 -12.96
C GLY A 147 -1.26 -11.43 -13.07
N THR A 148 -1.99 -12.38 -13.66
CA THR A 148 -3.45 -12.38 -13.60
C THR A 148 -3.89 -12.49 -12.14
N GLN A 149 -4.81 -11.62 -11.73
CA GLN A 149 -5.33 -11.59 -10.37
C GLN A 149 -6.85 -11.41 -10.38
N THR A 150 -7.48 -11.90 -9.32
CA THR A 150 -8.89 -11.70 -9.06
C THR A 150 -9.04 -10.81 -7.84
N PHE A 151 -9.89 -9.80 -7.93
CA PHE A 151 -10.25 -8.95 -6.80
C PHE A 151 -11.70 -9.27 -6.41
N ALA A 152 -11.91 -10.02 -5.33
CA ALA A 152 -13.27 -10.32 -4.85
C ALA A 152 -13.96 -9.12 -4.20
N GLY A 153 -15.29 -9.15 -4.16
CA GLY A 153 -16.13 -8.06 -3.67
C GLY A 153 -16.16 -6.86 -4.61
N ASP A 154 -17.14 -5.98 -4.42
CA ASP A 154 -17.27 -4.79 -5.27
C ASP A 154 -16.05 -3.89 -5.13
N LYS A 155 -15.60 -3.34 -6.26
CA LYS A 155 -14.49 -2.39 -6.34
C LYS A 155 -15.01 -1.07 -6.87
N THR A 156 -14.68 0.00 -6.15
CA THR A 156 -14.97 1.37 -6.56
C THR A 156 -13.68 2.03 -6.99
N PHE A 157 -13.64 2.53 -8.22
CA PHE A 157 -12.54 3.35 -8.74
C PHE A 157 -13.03 4.80 -8.82
N SER A 158 -12.32 5.73 -8.20
CA SER A 158 -12.68 7.15 -8.19
C SER A 158 -12.35 7.87 -9.50
N GLY A 159 -11.53 7.25 -10.35
CA GLY A 159 -11.16 7.74 -11.67
C GLY A 159 -11.38 6.68 -12.74
N SER A 160 -10.92 6.98 -13.95
CA SER A 160 -11.05 6.10 -15.10
C SER A 160 -10.31 4.77 -14.90
N LEU A 161 -10.96 3.67 -15.28
CA LEU A 161 -10.34 2.37 -15.41
C LEU A 161 -9.82 2.19 -16.84
N THR A 162 -8.50 2.09 -17.00
CA THR A 162 -7.86 1.85 -18.31
C THR A 162 -7.35 0.41 -18.39
N ALA A 163 -7.84 -0.39 -19.34
CA ALA A 163 -7.38 -1.76 -19.59
C ALA A 163 -6.41 -1.79 -20.78
N ALA A 164 -5.09 -1.81 -20.50
CA ALA A 164 -4.03 -1.55 -21.48
C ALA A 164 -3.87 -2.58 -22.61
N THR A 165 -4.40 -3.81 -22.46
CA THR A 165 -4.25 -4.90 -23.44
C THR A 165 -5.59 -5.53 -23.87
N SER A 166 -6.64 -4.69 -23.93
CA SER A 166 -7.83 -4.72 -24.80
C SER A 166 -8.56 -6.04 -25.11
N THR A 167 -8.44 -7.09 -24.31
CA THR A 167 -9.36 -8.24 -24.38
C THR A 167 -10.07 -8.42 -23.05
N LEU A 168 -11.08 -7.57 -22.79
CA LEU A 168 -12.09 -7.90 -21.79
C LEU A 168 -12.96 -9.01 -22.38
N ALA A 169 -12.88 -10.23 -21.82
CA ALA A 169 -13.67 -11.36 -22.31
C ALA A 169 -15.18 -11.08 -22.25
N SER A 170 -15.62 -10.33 -21.24
CA SER A 170 -16.97 -9.79 -21.12
C SER A 170 -16.96 -8.46 -20.37
N LEU A 171 -17.89 -7.58 -20.73
CA LEU A 171 -18.20 -6.35 -20.00
C LEU A 171 -19.68 -6.41 -19.64
N SER A 172 -19.99 -6.34 -18.34
CA SER A 172 -21.35 -6.24 -17.84
C SER A 172 -21.50 -4.91 -17.10
N VAL A 173 -22.48 -4.11 -17.50
CA VAL A 173 -22.79 -2.83 -16.88
C VAL A 173 -24.26 -2.87 -16.48
N THR A 174 -24.55 -2.72 -15.19
CA THR A 174 -25.92 -2.75 -14.65
C THR A 174 -26.62 -1.40 -14.76
N GLY A 175 -25.86 -0.32 -14.87
CA GLY A 175 -26.35 1.05 -15.03
C GLY A 175 -26.22 1.57 -16.47
N ASN A 176 -26.31 2.89 -16.59
CA ASN A 176 -26.11 3.58 -17.86
C ASN A 176 -24.63 3.55 -18.25
N THR A 177 -24.38 3.48 -19.56
CA THR A 177 -23.05 3.62 -20.15
C THR A 177 -23.07 4.72 -21.21
N THR A 178 -22.01 5.51 -21.27
CA THR A 178 -21.74 6.43 -22.38
C THR A 178 -20.61 5.82 -23.19
N LEU A 179 -20.89 5.50 -24.45
CA LEU A 179 -19.90 4.98 -25.40
C LEU A 179 -19.66 6.05 -26.46
N GLY A 180 -18.43 6.54 -26.53
CA GLY A 180 -18.06 7.68 -27.38
C GLY A 180 -18.39 9.02 -26.69
N ASP A 181 -17.46 9.50 -25.87
CA ASP A 181 -17.61 10.74 -25.10
C ASP A 181 -17.21 12.00 -25.89
N ALA A 182 -16.64 11.82 -27.09
CA ALA A 182 -16.31 12.89 -28.02
C ALA A 182 -16.99 12.70 -29.38
N SER A 183 -17.19 13.81 -30.11
CA SER A 183 -17.80 13.82 -31.43
C SER A 183 -17.01 13.09 -32.52
N SER A 184 -15.74 12.77 -32.25
CA SER A 184 -14.87 12.01 -33.14
C SER A 184 -14.95 10.49 -32.96
N ASP A 185 -15.68 10.02 -31.96
CA ASP A 185 -15.63 8.62 -31.57
C ASP A 185 -16.44 7.73 -32.50
N ALA A 186 -15.91 6.54 -32.77
CA ALA A 186 -16.58 5.51 -33.57
C ALA A 186 -16.85 4.28 -32.71
N LEU A 187 -18.11 3.85 -32.64
CA LEU A 187 -18.49 2.58 -32.04
C LEU A 187 -18.45 1.48 -33.10
N THR A 188 -17.53 0.52 -32.97
CA THR A 188 -17.44 -0.66 -33.84
C THR A 188 -17.89 -1.92 -33.09
N ILE A 189 -18.85 -2.66 -33.65
CA ILE A 189 -19.31 -3.95 -33.12
C ILE A 189 -18.97 -5.03 -34.16
N ASN A 190 -17.99 -5.88 -33.86
CA ASN A 190 -17.57 -6.99 -34.73
C ASN A 190 -18.37 -8.28 -34.51
N GLY A 191 -19.26 -8.29 -33.50
CA GLY A 191 -20.14 -9.42 -33.24
C GLY A 191 -21.11 -9.64 -34.41
N THR A 192 -21.59 -10.87 -34.57
CA THR A 192 -22.53 -11.22 -35.65
C THR A 192 -23.93 -10.62 -35.48
N ALA A 193 -24.26 -10.12 -34.29
CA ALA A 193 -25.55 -9.53 -33.98
C ALA A 193 -25.45 -8.46 -32.88
N VAL A 194 -26.44 -7.56 -32.87
CA VAL A 194 -26.71 -6.60 -31.81
C VAL A 194 -28.14 -6.87 -31.32
N SER A 195 -28.30 -7.19 -30.03
CA SER A 195 -29.62 -7.39 -29.41
C SER A 195 -29.95 -6.18 -28.54
N ILE A 196 -31.15 -5.63 -28.74
CA ILE A 196 -31.58 -4.40 -28.11
C ILE A 196 -32.97 -4.67 -27.51
N PRO A 197 -33.06 -5.20 -26.28
CA PRO A 197 -34.32 -5.66 -25.72
C PRO A 197 -35.28 -4.51 -25.37
N ASN A 198 -34.72 -3.31 -25.19
CA ASN A 198 -35.46 -2.07 -25.03
C ASN A 198 -35.15 -1.18 -26.23
N ASN A 199 -36.15 -0.54 -26.81
CA ASN A 199 -36.06 0.24 -28.04
C ASN A 199 -34.77 1.07 -28.20
N LEU A 200 -34.26 1.19 -29.43
CA LEU A 200 -33.09 2.01 -29.75
C LEU A 200 -33.51 3.26 -30.52
N ASN A 201 -33.06 4.44 -30.07
CA ASN A 201 -33.29 5.70 -30.77
C ASN A 201 -31.95 6.31 -31.19
N PHE A 202 -31.79 6.59 -32.47
CA PHE A 202 -30.67 7.34 -33.03
C PHE A 202 -31.11 8.77 -33.23
N ASP A 203 -30.57 9.70 -32.42
CA ASP A 203 -31.02 11.09 -32.37
C ASP A 203 -32.55 11.17 -32.08
N SER A 204 -33.10 12.32 -31.69
CA SER A 204 -34.51 12.37 -31.31
C SER A 204 -35.44 12.09 -32.50
N ASN A 205 -35.92 10.85 -32.60
CA ASN A 205 -36.83 10.36 -33.63
C ASN A 205 -36.20 10.14 -35.02
N THR A 206 -34.89 10.29 -35.22
CA THR A 206 -34.31 10.14 -36.59
C THR A 206 -34.42 8.71 -37.08
N LEU A 207 -33.91 7.74 -36.33
CA LEU A 207 -34.14 6.30 -36.57
C LEU A 207 -34.46 5.64 -35.23
N TYR A 208 -35.62 4.98 -35.17
CA TYR A 208 -36.11 4.33 -33.97
C TYR A 208 -36.40 2.86 -34.24
N ILE A 209 -35.78 1.97 -33.48
CA ILE A 209 -36.07 0.53 -33.48
C ILE A 209 -36.95 0.24 -32.27
N ASP A 210 -38.22 -0.05 -32.53
CA ASP A 210 -39.18 -0.53 -31.55
C ASP A 210 -39.02 -2.05 -31.40
N ALA A 211 -38.17 -2.46 -30.47
CA ALA A 211 -37.87 -3.86 -30.20
C ALA A 211 -39.05 -4.60 -29.54
N VAL A 212 -40.00 -3.88 -28.92
CA VAL A 212 -41.17 -4.48 -28.28
C VAL A 212 -42.19 -4.94 -29.31
N ASN A 213 -42.37 -4.18 -30.40
CA ASN A 213 -43.38 -4.45 -31.42
C ASN A 213 -42.79 -4.90 -32.76
N ASP A 214 -41.47 -5.08 -32.82
CA ASP A 214 -40.68 -5.38 -34.01
C ASP A 214 -40.97 -4.39 -35.16
N ARG A 215 -40.78 -3.08 -34.92
CA ARG A 215 -41.04 -2.01 -35.89
C ARG A 215 -39.84 -1.06 -36.03
N ILE A 216 -39.77 -0.38 -37.17
CA ILE A 216 -38.80 0.68 -37.44
C ILE A 216 -39.57 1.99 -37.69
N GLY A 217 -39.18 3.03 -36.98
CA GLY A 217 -39.62 4.41 -37.17
C GLY A 217 -38.52 5.26 -37.77
N ILE A 218 -38.86 6.11 -38.74
CA ILE A 218 -37.99 7.18 -39.27
C ILE A 218 -38.73 8.50 -39.08
N GLY A 219 -38.13 9.47 -38.39
CA GLY A 219 -38.81 10.71 -37.99
C GLY A 219 -39.90 10.51 -36.91
N THR A 220 -40.03 9.32 -36.32
CA THR A 220 -41.03 8.99 -35.30
C THR A 220 -40.56 7.91 -34.34
N SER A 221 -40.86 8.07 -33.05
CA SER A 221 -40.64 7.08 -31.99
C SER A 221 -41.88 6.22 -31.68
N THR A 222 -42.99 6.46 -32.38
CA THR A 222 -44.23 5.68 -32.24
C THR A 222 -44.67 5.12 -33.59
N PRO A 223 -43.89 4.22 -34.21
CA PRO A 223 -44.24 3.65 -35.51
C PRO A 223 -45.57 2.90 -35.43
N SER A 224 -46.55 3.21 -36.28
CA SER A 224 -47.85 2.52 -36.31
C SER A 224 -47.88 1.29 -37.20
N ALA A 225 -46.80 1.04 -37.96
CA ALA A 225 -46.63 -0.10 -38.87
C ALA A 225 -45.19 -0.65 -38.77
N LYS A 226 -44.90 -1.78 -39.44
CA LYS A 226 -43.56 -2.41 -39.43
C LYS A 226 -42.43 -1.46 -39.86
N LEU A 227 -42.69 -0.63 -40.85
CA LEU A 227 -41.89 0.53 -41.19
C LEU A 227 -42.83 1.74 -41.19
N ALA A 228 -42.55 2.74 -40.35
CA ALA A 228 -43.30 4.00 -40.34
C ALA A 228 -42.33 5.16 -40.57
N VAL A 229 -42.63 5.99 -41.56
CA VAL A 229 -41.88 7.21 -41.85
C VAL A 229 -42.81 8.39 -41.57
N SER A 230 -42.42 9.25 -40.63
CA SER A 230 -43.10 10.52 -40.38
C SER A 230 -42.37 11.60 -41.16
N GLY A 231 -43.00 12.07 -42.23
CA GLY A 231 -42.42 13.00 -43.20
C GLY A 231 -42.47 12.45 -44.62
N GLY A 232 -41.74 13.09 -45.53
CA GLY A 232 -41.65 12.64 -46.91
C GLY A 232 -40.93 11.31 -47.04
N PHE A 233 -41.52 10.37 -47.77
CA PHE A 233 -40.93 9.08 -48.11
C PHE A 233 -40.97 8.92 -49.63
N SER A 234 -39.80 8.80 -50.27
CA SER A 234 -39.66 8.58 -51.71
C SER A 234 -39.05 7.22 -51.96
N VAL A 235 -39.65 6.43 -52.85
CA VAL A 235 -39.12 5.15 -53.32
C VAL A 235 -38.79 5.29 -54.79
N PHE A 236 -37.55 5.03 -55.16
CA PHE A 236 -37.13 4.96 -56.56
C PHE A 236 -37.11 3.48 -56.98
N GLY A 237 -37.99 3.09 -57.91
CA GLY A 237 -38.12 1.70 -58.40
C GLY A 237 -39.55 1.15 -58.34
N GLN A 238 -39.71 -0.17 -58.50
CA GLN A 238 -41.00 -0.84 -58.34
C GLN A 238 -41.27 -1.11 -56.85
N VAL A 239 -42.47 -0.75 -56.38
CA VAL A 239 -42.97 -1.15 -55.06
C VAL A 239 -43.73 -2.47 -55.24
N GLN A 240 -43.07 -3.60 -55.00
CA GLN A 240 -43.73 -4.89 -55.01
C GLN A 240 -44.46 -5.10 -53.69
N THR A 241 -45.73 -4.71 -53.64
CA THR A 241 -46.61 -5.16 -52.57
C THR A 241 -46.86 -6.66 -52.77
N GLY A 242 -46.80 -7.48 -51.71
CA GLY A 242 -47.16 -8.91 -51.80
C GLY A 242 -48.62 -9.11 -52.21
N THR A 243 -49.18 -10.32 -52.05
CA THR A 243 -50.62 -10.54 -52.21
C THR A 243 -51.37 -9.74 -51.13
N GLN A 244 -51.76 -8.51 -51.47
CA GLN A 244 -52.44 -7.59 -50.57
C GLN A 244 -53.89 -8.04 -50.43
N THR A 245 -54.32 -8.43 -49.24
CA THR A 245 -55.75 -8.68 -48.93
C THR A 245 -56.52 -7.36 -48.73
N ASN A 246 -55.85 -6.21 -48.80
CA ASN A 246 -56.43 -4.86 -48.69
C ASN A 246 -55.57 -3.88 -49.52
N PRO A 247 -56.11 -3.10 -50.49
CA PRO A 247 -55.32 -2.30 -51.42
C PRO A 247 -54.78 -1.04 -50.72
N GLY A 248 -53.69 -1.21 -49.97
CA GLY A 248 -53.16 -0.20 -49.07
C GLY A 248 -52.05 0.69 -49.62
N LEU A 249 -51.78 0.70 -50.92
CA LEU A 249 -50.96 1.78 -51.50
C LEU A 249 -51.87 2.98 -51.79
N VAL A 250 -52.28 3.69 -50.74
CA VAL A 250 -53.04 4.93 -50.86
C VAL A 250 -52.03 6.07 -51.06
N SER A 251 -51.73 6.37 -52.31
CA SER A 251 -51.02 7.59 -52.67
C SER A 251 -51.99 8.77 -52.55
N THR A 252 -51.94 9.51 -51.45
CA THR A 252 -52.62 10.82 -51.35
C THR A 252 -51.81 11.88 -52.10
N GLY A 253 -51.69 11.75 -53.43
CA GLY A 253 -51.01 12.78 -54.24
C GLY A 253 -50.47 12.38 -55.63
N GLY A 254 -50.62 11.14 -56.09
CA GLY A 254 -50.13 10.73 -57.42
C GLY A 254 -50.53 9.31 -57.83
N THR A 255 -50.61 9.07 -59.13
CA THR A 255 -51.01 7.79 -59.75
C THR A 255 -50.35 6.57 -59.13
N VAL A 256 -51.17 5.60 -58.71
CA VAL A 256 -50.71 4.26 -58.34
C VAL A 256 -50.36 3.53 -59.64
N LEU A 257 -49.06 3.36 -59.92
CA LEU A 257 -48.60 2.51 -61.03
C LEU A 257 -48.65 1.04 -60.61
N GLY A 258 -49.84 0.43 -60.70
CA GLY A 258 -49.94 -1.02 -60.79
C GLY A 258 -49.56 -1.47 -62.19
N THR A 259 -48.45 -2.20 -62.35
CA THR A 259 -48.20 -2.94 -63.59
C THR A 259 -49.08 -4.17 -63.60
N ALA A 260 -50.02 -4.25 -64.53
CA ALA A 260 -50.92 -5.39 -64.68
C ALA A 260 -50.13 -6.70 -64.84
N VAL A 261 -50.25 -7.60 -63.86
CA VAL A 261 -49.88 -9.01 -64.05
C VAL A 261 -51.13 -9.75 -64.48
N GLY A 262 -51.38 -9.79 -65.79
CA GLY A 262 -52.22 -10.81 -66.44
C GLY A 262 -53.71 -10.88 -66.05
N GLY A 263 -54.29 -9.87 -65.43
CA GLY A 263 -55.72 -9.82 -65.06
C GLY A 263 -56.28 -8.40 -65.22
N THR A 264 -57.60 -8.29 -65.31
CA THR A 264 -58.40 -7.07 -65.56
C THR A 264 -58.30 -6.01 -64.45
N ASP A 265 -57.09 -5.53 -64.16
CA ASP A 265 -56.87 -4.52 -63.14
C ASP A 265 -56.92 -3.12 -63.76
N THR A 266 -57.83 -2.29 -63.29
CA THR A 266 -58.05 -0.92 -63.80
C THR A 266 -56.91 0.00 -63.38
N VAL A 267 -55.99 0.28 -64.30
CA VAL A 267 -55.02 1.38 -64.14
C VAL A 267 -55.78 2.70 -64.26
N ILE A 268 -56.01 3.40 -63.15
CA ILE A 268 -56.56 4.76 -63.17
C ILE A 268 -55.44 5.73 -63.56
N GLN A 269 -55.34 6.04 -64.85
CA GLN A 269 -54.55 7.17 -65.33
C GLN A 269 -55.42 8.42 -65.24
N TYR A 270 -55.05 9.37 -64.38
CA TYR A 270 -55.62 10.72 -64.40
C TYR A 270 -55.01 11.49 -65.59
N ASN A 271 -55.63 11.39 -66.77
CA ASN A 271 -55.39 12.33 -67.86
C ASN A 271 -56.17 13.62 -67.56
N GLY A 272 -55.67 14.43 -66.63
CA GLY A 272 -56.16 15.79 -66.48
C GLY A 272 -55.72 16.64 -67.66
N SER A 273 -56.58 16.82 -68.67
CA SER A 273 -56.48 18.00 -69.55
C SER A 273 -57.03 19.19 -68.77
N GLY A 274 -56.16 19.87 -68.03
CA GLY A 274 -56.51 21.17 -67.45
C GLY A 274 -56.88 22.13 -68.57
N THR A 275 -58.12 22.60 -68.57
CA THR A 275 -58.50 23.90 -69.15
C THR A 275 -58.14 25.01 -68.19
#